data_AF-W8ZD19-F1
#
_entry.id   AF-W8ZD19-F1
#
_cell.length_a   1.000
_cell.length_b   1.000
_cell.length_c   1.000
_cell.angle_alpha   90.00
_cell.angle_beta   90.00
_cell.angle_gamma   90.00
#
_symmetry.space_group_name_H-M   'P 1'
#
loop_
_entity.id
_entity.type
_entity.pdbx_description
1 polymer ?
#
loop_
_entity_poly.entity_id
_entity_poly.type
_entity_poly.pdbx_seq_one_letter_code
_entity_poly.pdbx_strand_id
1 'polypeptide(L)'
;MGRHSAFWVVLVIVLTACSAGSGEGKPADSAPGGKLSLINMSLYRSDSAKAQPELILVQSDPDKLAAAGKWIRSGESRALPPAESISKIYGLQFQYPTKTSTESVDYILLTDDQSSYYLKQVEPRQIADLDSFDSEDKESILEKAGKEGWFSVSSPEFFN
;
A
#
# COMPACT_ATOMS: atom_id res chain seq x y z
N MET A 1 -8.39 -70.89 13.16
CA MET A 1 -7.38 -70.74 12.10
C MET A 1 -8.15 -70.48 10.81
N GLY A 2 -7.97 -69.42 10.03
CA GLY A 2 -7.08 -68.27 10.09
C GLY A 2 -7.81 -67.01 9.60
N ARG A 3 -7.28 -65.86 10.04
CA ARG A 3 -7.75 -64.52 9.71
C ARG A 3 -7.36 -64.20 8.27
N HIS A 4 -8.32 -63.83 7.41
CA HIS A 4 -8.01 -63.16 6.16
C HIS A 4 -8.00 -61.65 6.41
N SER A 5 -6.78 -61.13 6.57
CA SER A 5 -6.43 -59.72 6.41
C SER A 5 -6.44 -59.37 4.92
N ALA A 6 -7.13 -58.31 4.53
CA ALA A 6 -6.96 -57.52 3.30
C ALA A 6 -8.14 -56.55 3.21
N PHE A 7 -8.05 -55.26 2.89
CA PHE A 7 -6.96 -54.38 2.52
C PHE A 7 -7.56 -52.99 2.76
N TRP A 8 -7.04 -52.21 3.71
CA TRP A 8 -7.44 -50.81 3.87
C TRP A 8 -6.83 -50.02 2.72
N VAL A 9 -7.65 -49.55 1.77
CA VAL A 9 -7.23 -48.59 0.77
C VAL A 9 -7.07 -47.24 1.47
N VAL A 10 -5.84 -46.92 1.86
CA VAL A 10 -5.45 -45.57 2.25
C VAL A 10 -5.38 -44.74 0.96
N LEU A 11 -6.40 -43.92 0.74
CA LEU A 11 -6.41 -42.90 -0.31
C LEU A 11 -5.47 -41.77 0.14
N VAL A 12 -4.20 -41.84 -0.30
CA VAL A 12 -3.26 -40.73 -0.17
C VAL A 12 -3.62 -39.69 -1.23
N ILE A 13 -4.34 -38.64 -0.83
CA ILE A 13 -4.52 -37.46 -1.66
C ILE A 13 -3.19 -36.70 -1.61
N VAL A 14 -2.34 -36.97 -2.60
CA VAL A 14 -1.11 -36.20 -2.84
C VAL A 14 -1.53 -34.82 -3.32
N LEU A 15 -1.18 -33.82 -2.51
CA LEU A 15 -1.21 -32.40 -2.80
C LEU A 15 -0.53 -32.13 -4.15
N THR A 16 -1.32 -31.76 -5.16
CA THR A 16 -0.86 -30.89 -6.24
C THR A 16 -1.43 -29.51 -5.97
N ALA A 17 -0.92 -28.87 -4.92
CA ALA A 17 -1.00 -27.42 -4.82
C ALA A 17 -0.25 -26.89 -6.05
N CYS A 18 -1.00 -26.33 -7.00
CA CYS A 18 -0.42 -25.60 -8.12
C CYS A 18 0.42 -24.46 -7.54
N SER A 19 1.73 -24.66 -7.58
CA SER A 19 2.71 -23.60 -7.60
C SER A 19 2.41 -22.69 -8.80
N ALA A 20 1.73 -21.58 -8.54
CA ALA A 20 2.03 -20.32 -9.20
C ALA A 20 2.81 -19.54 -8.14
N GLY A 21 4.14 -19.47 -8.21
CA GLY A 21 4.86 -18.96 -9.36
C GLY A 21 5.01 -17.46 -9.12
N SER A 22 6.23 -17.08 -8.73
CA SER A 22 6.66 -15.73 -8.38
C SER A 22 5.99 -14.62 -9.19
N GLY A 23 5.40 -13.67 -8.48
CA GLY A 23 5.01 -12.36 -8.97
C GLY A 23 5.65 -11.29 -8.11
N GLU A 24 6.98 -11.35 -7.95
CA GLU A 24 7.74 -10.20 -7.47
C GLU A 24 7.62 -9.05 -8.47
N GLY A 25 7.28 -7.87 -7.96
CA GLY A 25 7.72 -6.61 -8.55
C GLY A 25 6.87 -6.02 -9.69
N LYS A 26 5.63 -5.64 -9.39
CA LYS A 26 4.98 -4.43 -9.92
C LYS A 26 3.70 -4.16 -9.15
N PRO A 27 3.27 -2.90 -8.95
CA PRO A 27 1.89 -2.64 -8.59
C PRO A 27 1.05 -3.30 -9.68
N ALA A 28 0.22 -4.26 -9.31
CA ALA A 28 -0.64 -4.95 -10.25
C ALA A 28 -1.41 -3.90 -11.07
N ASP A 29 -1.64 -4.16 -12.36
CA ASP A 29 -2.46 -3.35 -13.29
C ASP A 29 -3.93 -3.16 -12.83
N SER A 30 -4.24 -3.51 -11.59
CA SER A 30 -5.51 -3.47 -10.89
C SER A 30 -5.93 -2.04 -10.48
N ALA A 31 -5.71 -1.04 -11.33
CA ALA A 31 -6.47 0.20 -11.15
C ALA A 31 -7.95 -0.17 -11.34
N PRO A 32 -8.83 0.09 -10.35
CA PRO A 32 -10.23 -0.24 -10.49
C PRO A 32 -10.83 0.45 -11.71
N GLY A 33 -11.82 -0.20 -12.33
CA GLY A 33 -12.40 0.26 -13.59
C GLY A 33 -12.95 1.69 -13.48
N GLY A 34 -12.31 2.65 -14.14
CA GLY A 34 -12.70 4.06 -14.08
C GLY A 34 -11.52 5.01 -14.28
N LYS A 35 -11.81 6.32 -14.41
CA LYS A 35 -10.78 7.36 -14.41
C LYS A 35 -10.60 7.85 -12.97
N LEU A 36 -9.35 7.94 -12.50
CA LEU A 36 -9.02 8.59 -11.23
C LEU A 36 -9.65 9.99 -11.18
N SER A 37 -10.46 10.27 -10.16
CA SER A 37 -11.22 11.52 -10.05
C SER A 37 -10.84 12.37 -8.85
N LEU A 38 -10.25 11.75 -7.82
CA LEU A 38 -9.89 12.42 -6.58
C LEU A 38 -8.67 11.73 -5.95
N ILE A 39 -7.81 12.53 -5.33
CA ILE A 39 -6.79 12.02 -4.41
C ILE A 39 -6.97 12.77 -3.09
N ASN A 40 -7.24 12.03 -2.02
CA ASN A 40 -7.11 12.54 -0.66
C ASN A 40 -5.70 12.22 -0.16
N MET A 41 -5.10 13.18 0.51
CA MET A 41 -3.76 13.05 1.05
C MET A 41 -3.73 13.53 2.48
N SER A 42 -3.27 12.64 3.34
CA SER A 42 -3.11 12.86 4.75
C SER A 42 -1.63 12.75 5.15
N LEU A 43 -1.24 13.43 6.22
CA LEU A 43 0.13 13.48 6.73
C LEU A 43 0.12 13.24 8.24
N TYR A 44 1.02 12.38 8.72
CA TYR A 44 1.31 12.26 10.14
C TYR A 44 2.14 13.45 10.61
N ARG A 45 1.65 14.17 11.62
CA ARG A 45 2.19 15.45 12.10
C ARG A 45 2.36 15.45 13.61
N SER A 46 3.60 15.62 14.06
CA SER A 46 3.90 15.72 15.50
C SER A 46 3.68 17.11 16.07
N ASP A 47 3.47 18.10 15.21
CA ASP A 47 3.14 19.47 15.58
C ASP A 47 1.63 19.72 15.70
N SER A 48 0.83 18.65 15.80
CA SER A 48 -0.62 18.73 15.80
C SER A 48 -1.27 17.96 16.95
N ALA A 49 -2.35 18.53 17.47
CA ALA A 49 -3.19 17.94 18.52
C ALA A 49 -4.41 17.18 17.96
N LYS A 50 -4.52 17.02 16.63
CA LYS A 50 -5.61 16.26 16.01
C LYS A 50 -5.23 14.78 15.85
N ALA A 51 -6.26 13.95 15.72
CA ALA A 51 -6.08 12.57 15.28
C ALA A 51 -5.35 12.49 13.92
N GLN A 52 -4.58 11.42 13.75
CA GLN A 52 -3.57 11.24 12.71
C GLN A 52 -3.86 9.99 11.86
N PRO A 53 -3.56 10.02 10.55
CA PRO A 53 -2.96 11.13 9.83
C PRO A 53 -4.00 12.20 9.47
N GLU A 54 -3.60 13.47 9.49
CA GLU A 54 -4.49 14.57 9.14
C GLU A 54 -4.61 14.77 7.65
N LEU A 55 -5.83 14.93 7.13
CA LEU A 55 -6.07 15.32 5.75
C LEU A 55 -5.51 16.73 5.48
N ILE A 56 -4.56 16.84 4.56
CA ILE A 56 -3.87 18.09 4.20
C ILE A 56 -4.19 18.57 2.78
N LEU A 57 -4.62 17.67 1.89
CA LEU A 57 -4.91 18.01 0.50
C LEU A 57 -6.01 17.11 -0.06
N VAL A 58 -6.90 17.73 -0.83
CA VAL A 58 -7.86 17.06 -1.72
C VAL A 58 -7.56 17.55 -3.13
N GLN A 59 -7.18 16.64 -4.02
CA GLN A 59 -6.79 16.94 -5.39
C GLN A 59 -7.84 16.42 -6.37
N SER A 60 -8.32 17.30 -7.25
CA SER A 60 -9.34 16.98 -8.26
C SER A 60 -9.02 17.55 -9.65
N ASP A 61 -7.86 18.21 -9.82
CA ASP A 61 -7.42 18.74 -11.10
C ASP A 61 -7.14 17.60 -12.11
N PRO A 62 -7.79 17.59 -13.28
CA PRO A 62 -7.68 16.49 -14.24
C PRO A 62 -6.26 16.18 -14.71
N ASP A 63 -5.40 17.19 -14.84
CA ASP A 63 -4.03 17.02 -15.33
C ASP A 63 -3.16 16.43 -14.22
N LYS A 64 -3.32 16.92 -12.98
CA LYS A 64 -2.65 16.34 -11.81
C LYS A 64 -3.08 14.89 -11.56
N LEU A 65 -4.37 14.57 -11.73
CA LEU A 65 -4.87 13.19 -11.61
C LEU A 65 -4.31 12.27 -12.71
N ALA A 66 -4.21 12.77 -13.95
CA ALA A 66 -3.60 12.01 -15.04
C ALA A 66 -2.11 11.75 -14.79
N ALA A 67 -1.39 12.74 -14.27
CA ALA A 67 0.02 12.60 -13.88
C ALA A 67 0.18 11.59 -12.74
N ALA A 68 -0.63 11.67 -11.69
CA ALA A 68 -0.62 10.73 -10.56
C ALA A 68 -0.83 9.28 -11.00
N GLY A 69 -1.79 9.03 -11.90
CA GLY A 69 -2.04 7.70 -12.44
C GLY A 69 -0.85 7.14 -13.23
N LYS A 70 -0.04 7.96 -13.90
CA LYS A 70 1.21 7.51 -14.53
C LYS A 70 2.30 7.24 -13.50
N TRP A 71 2.45 8.15 -12.55
CA TRP A 71 3.46 8.12 -11.49
C TRP A 71 3.41 6.85 -10.63
N ILE A 72 2.22 6.39 -10.21
CA ILE A 72 2.11 5.16 -9.40
C ILE A 72 2.62 3.89 -10.12
N ARG A 73 2.72 3.91 -11.46
CA ARG A 73 3.17 2.77 -12.29
C ARG A 73 4.64 2.84 -12.68
N SER A 74 5.32 3.96 -12.41
CA SER A 74 6.73 4.14 -12.79
C SER A 74 7.72 3.64 -11.73
N GLY A 75 7.23 3.11 -10.62
CA GLY A 75 8.07 2.72 -9.49
C GLY A 75 8.88 1.45 -9.75
N GLU A 76 10.09 1.43 -9.18
CA GLU A 76 10.97 0.25 -9.18
C GLU A 76 11.00 -0.37 -7.78
N SER A 77 11.00 -1.70 -7.70
CA SER A 77 11.06 -2.42 -6.42
C SER A 77 12.26 -1.96 -5.60
N ARG A 78 12.04 -1.63 -4.33
CA ARG A 78 13.10 -1.19 -3.43
C ARG A 78 12.81 -1.65 -2.00
N ALA A 79 13.87 -1.93 -1.25
CA ALA A 79 13.76 -2.22 0.17
C ALA A 79 13.20 -1.01 0.93
N LEU A 80 12.40 -1.28 1.97
CA LEU A 80 11.95 -0.27 2.91
C LEU A 80 13.16 0.36 3.61
N PRO A 81 13.28 1.70 3.65
CA PRO A 81 14.33 2.37 4.41
C PRO A 81 14.11 2.23 5.93
N PRO A 82 15.16 2.39 6.77
CA PRO A 82 15.03 2.38 8.23
C PRO A 82 14.10 3.50 8.73
N ALA A 83 13.33 3.23 9.79
CA ALA A 83 12.33 4.16 10.32
C ALA A 83 12.94 5.51 10.76
N GLU A 84 14.16 5.49 11.29
CA GLU A 84 14.90 6.68 11.71
C GLU A 84 15.23 7.63 10.54
N SER A 85 15.38 7.08 9.33
CA SER A 85 15.67 7.87 8.12
C SER A 85 14.42 8.50 7.51
N ILE A 86 13.23 8.07 7.91
CA ILE A 86 11.97 8.58 7.37
C ILE A 86 11.68 9.96 7.94
N SER A 87 11.60 10.96 7.05
CA SER A 87 11.26 12.34 7.39
C SER A 87 9.76 12.56 7.44
N LYS A 88 8.99 11.98 6.52
CA LYS A 88 7.53 12.15 6.42
C LYS A 88 6.82 10.86 6.03
N ILE A 89 5.62 10.69 6.55
CA ILE A 89 4.72 9.58 6.24
C ILE A 89 3.38 10.17 5.79
N TYR A 90 2.96 9.82 4.58
CA TYR A 90 1.70 10.24 3.99
C TYR A 90 0.79 9.04 3.78
N GLY A 91 -0.51 9.23 4.01
CA GLY A 91 -1.56 8.35 3.51
C GLY A 91 -2.17 8.97 2.25
N LEU A 92 -2.28 8.19 1.18
CA LEU A 92 -2.93 8.61 -0.06
C LEU A 92 -4.12 7.71 -0.34
N GLN A 93 -5.26 8.29 -0.68
CA GLN A 93 -6.44 7.55 -1.13
C GLN A 93 -6.85 8.03 -2.51
N PHE A 94 -6.72 7.15 -3.48
CA PHE A 94 -7.05 7.38 -4.88
C PHE A 94 -8.47 6.88 -5.12
N GLN A 95 -9.37 7.76 -5.57
CA GLN A 95 -10.78 7.42 -5.78
C GLN A 95 -11.14 7.30 -7.26
N TYR A 96 -11.82 6.20 -7.57
CA TYR A 96 -12.22 5.81 -8.91
C TYR A 96 -13.75 5.62 -8.92
N PRO A 97 -14.51 6.63 -9.38
CA PRO A 97 -15.95 6.53 -9.47
C PRO A 97 -16.32 5.55 -10.58
N THR A 98 -17.26 4.66 -10.26
CA THR A 98 -17.93 3.79 -11.21
C THR A 98 -19.34 4.33 -11.49
N LYS A 99 -20.16 3.59 -12.24
CA LYS A 99 -21.56 3.99 -12.48
C LYS A 99 -22.42 3.97 -11.22
N THR A 100 -22.05 3.18 -10.21
CA THR A 100 -22.91 2.89 -9.05
C THR A 100 -22.22 3.04 -7.70
N SER A 101 -20.90 3.22 -7.68
CA SER A 101 -20.09 3.30 -6.46
C SER A 101 -18.85 4.17 -6.67
N THR A 102 -18.08 4.37 -5.61
CA THR A 102 -16.70 4.86 -5.70
C THR A 102 -15.80 3.81 -5.10
N GLU A 103 -14.84 3.34 -5.88
CA GLU A 103 -13.79 2.45 -5.42
C GLU A 103 -12.58 3.27 -5.00
N SER A 104 -11.87 2.81 -3.96
CA SER A 104 -10.69 3.51 -3.44
C SER A 104 -9.50 2.56 -3.41
N VAL A 105 -8.32 3.11 -3.74
CA VAL A 105 -7.05 2.42 -3.59
C VAL A 105 -6.17 3.26 -2.68
N ASP A 106 -5.73 2.67 -1.58
CA ASP A 106 -4.95 3.36 -0.56
C ASP A 106 -3.45 3.04 -0.71
N TYR A 107 -2.63 4.05 -0.45
CA TYR A 107 -1.18 3.95 -0.48
C TYR A 107 -0.58 4.64 0.74
N ILE A 108 0.59 4.15 1.16
CA ILE A 108 1.50 4.90 2.02
C ILE A 108 2.65 5.42 1.16
N LEU A 109 2.92 6.72 1.27
CA LEU A 109 4.06 7.38 0.66
C LEU A 109 5.00 7.87 1.77
N LEU A 110 6.27 7.48 1.69
CA LEU A 110 7.32 7.91 2.59
C LEU A 110 8.25 8.88 1.88
N THR A 111 8.81 9.81 2.63
CA THR A 111 9.98 10.58 2.22
C THR A 111 11.08 10.33 3.24
N ASP A 112 12.29 10.02 2.79
CA ASP A 112 13.47 9.93 3.67
C ASP A 112 14.14 11.30 3.87
N ASP A 113 15.21 11.35 4.65
CA ASP A 113 16.02 12.54 4.92
C ASP A 113 16.80 13.03 3.68
N GLN A 114 16.96 12.18 2.67
CA GLN A 114 17.58 12.48 1.37
C GLN A 114 16.55 12.92 0.31
N SER A 115 15.28 13.08 0.69
CA SER A 115 14.18 13.40 -0.23
C SER A 115 13.92 12.34 -1.30
N SER A 116 14.28 11.08 -1.03
CA SER A 116 13.83 9.93 -1.82
C SER A 116 12.41 9.55 -1.40
N TYR A 117 11.64 9.05 -2.36
CA TYR A 117 10.24 8.71 -2.16
C TYR A 117 10.00 7.20 -2.30
N TYR A 118 9.21 6.65 -1.39
CA TYR A 118 8.87 5.24 -1.34
C TYR A 118 7.36 5.09 -1.26
N LEU A 119 6.78 4.32 -2.17
CA LEU A 119 5.34 4.11 -2.28
C LEU A 119 5.02 2.63 -2.05
N LYS A 120 3.94 2.38 -1.31
CA LYS A 120 3.38 1.04 -1.17
C LYS A 120 1.86 1.12 -1.19
N GLN A 121 1.24 0.23 -1.96
CA GLN A 121 -0.20 0.02 -1.88
C GLN A 121 -0.53 -0.75 -0.60
N VAL A 122 -1.57 -0.32 0.10
CA VAL A 122 -1.99 -0.91 1.37
C VAL A 122 -3.51 -1.07 1.41
N GLU A 123 -3.98 -1.94 2.29
CA GLU A 123 -5.39 -1.95 2.67
C GLU A 123 -5.69 -0.83 3.68
N PRO A 124 -6.93 -0.29 3.74
CA PRO A 124 -7.29 0.76 4.68
C PRO A 124 -6.92 0.45 6.13
N ARG A 125 -7.12 -0.80 6.56
CA ARG A 125 -6.82 -1.27 7.91
C ARG A 125 -5.33 -1.21 8.28
N GLN A 126 -4.44 -1.08 7.29
CA GLN A 126 -2.99 -1.00 7.49
C GLN A 126 -2.50 0.43 7.69
N ILE A 127 -3.34 1.44 7.42
CA ILE A 127 -3.07 2.82 7.81
C ILE A 127 -3.31 2.93 9.32
N ALA A 128 -2.35 3.49 10.04
CA ALA A 128 -2.46 3.67 11.49
C ALA A 128 -3.35 4.88 11.79
N ASP A 129 -4.40 4.67 12.57
CA ASP A 129 -5.21 5.76 13.12
C ASP A 129 -4.73 5.98 14.56
N LEU A 130 -4.28 7.19 14.87
CA LEU A 130 -3.65 7.54 16.14
C LEU A 130 -4.25 8.83 16.69
N ASP A 131 -4.40 8.94 18.00
CA ASP A 131 -4.87 10.18 18.63
C ASP A 131 -3.85 11.33 18.49
N SER A 132 -2.55 10.99 18.46
CA SER A 132 -1.40 11.87 18.25
C SER A 132 -0.28 11.11 17.55
N PHE A 133 0.71 11.81 17.01
CA PHE A 133 1.87 11.19 16.35
C PHE A 133 3.18 11.76 16.88
N ASP A 134 4.10 10.88 17.26
CA ASP A 134 5.48 11.21 17.61
C ASP A 134 6.46 10.35 16.81
N SER A 135 7.76 10.69 16.86
CA SER A 135 8.79 9.96 16.10
C SER A 135 8.90 8.48 16.46
N GLU A 136 8.52 8.11 17.70
CA GLU A 136 8.55 6.74 18.20
C GLU A 136 7.48 5.86 17.52
N ASP A 137 6.41 6.46 16.99
CA ASP A 137 5.32 5.72 16.34
C ASP A 137 5.73 5.19 14.96
N LYS A 138 6.78 5.73 14.33
CA LYS A 138 7.18 5.41 12.96
C LYS A 138 7.37 3.91 12.72
N GLU A 139 8.08 3.21 13.62
CA GLU A 139 8.31 1.78 13.47
C GLU A 139 6.97 1.02 13.47
N SER A 140 6.07 1.34 14.41
CA SER A 140 4.75 0.69 14.49
C SER A 140 3.89 0.92 13.24
N ILE A 141 3.94 2.13 12.66
CA ILE A 141 3.24 2.46 11.42
C ILE A 141 3.80 1.63 10.26
N LEU A 142 5.12 1.54 10.15
CA LEU A 142 5.79 0.78 9.09
C LEU A 142 5.58 -0.74 9.24
N GLU A 143 5.54 -1.26 10.47
CA GLU A 143 5.21 -2.65 10.74
C GLU A 143 3.77 -2.98 10.34
N LYS A 144 2.83 -2.10 10.66
CA LYS A 144 1.43 -2.24 10.27
C LYS A 144 1.23 -2.18 8.75
N ALA A 145 1.99 -1.32 8.07
CA ALA A 145 2.06 -1.26 6.61
C ALA A 145 2.68 -2.53 6.00
N GLY A 146 3.61 -3.17 6.72
CA GLY A 146 4.38 -4.34 6.31
C GLY A 146 5.68 -3.99 5.57
N LYS A 147 6.69 -4.85 5.71
CA LYS A 147 8.08 -4.56 5.30
C LYS A 147 8.40 -4.82 3.81
N GLU A 148 7.53 -5.52 3.09
CA GLU A 148 7.72 -5.89 1.67
C GLU A 148 6.82 -5.09 0.72
N GLY A 149 7.08 -5.17 -0.60
CA GLY A 149 6.20 -4.56 -1.62
C GLY A 149 6.31 -3.04 -1.73
N TRP A 150 7.46 -2.48 -1.35
CA TRP A 150 7.78 -1.06 -1.49
C TRP A 150 8.41 -0.78 -2.85
N PHE A 151 8.08 0.38 -3.41
CA PHE A 151 8.62 0.87 -4.67
C PHE A 151 9.27 2.23 -4.46
N SER A 152 10.45 2.45 -5.05
CA SER A 152 10.97 3.80 -5.21
C SER A 152 10.24 4.51 -6.34
N VAL A 153 9.92 5.78 -6.13
CA VAL A 153 9.21 6.62 -7.09
C VAL A 153 9.87 7.99 -7.15
N SER A 154 9.60 8.75 -8.22
CA SER A 154 10.01 10.15 -8.30
C SER A 154 9.22 11.00 -7.29
N SER A 155 9.64 12.25 -7.09
CA SER A 155 8.79 13.23 -6.40
C SER A 155 7.43 13.31 -7.13
N PRO A 156 6.30 13.29 -6.40
CA PRO A 156 4.98 13.40 -7.01
C PRO A 156 4.70 14.84 -7.42
N GLU A 157 4.50 15.06 -8.71
CA GLU A 157 4.24 16.41 -9.26
C GLU A 157 2.86 16.96 -8.90
N PHE A 158 1.97 16.14 -8.33
CA PHE A 158 0.64 16.56 -7.90
C PHE A 158 0.59 17.17 -6.48
N PHE A 159 1.74 17.34 -5.82
CA PHE A 159 1.87 18.06 -4.54
C PHE A 159 1.80 19.59 -4.67
N ASN A 160 2.18 20.15 -5.83
CA ASN A 160 2.40 21.58 -6.04
C ASN A 160 1.26 22.21 -6.83
#